data_AF-A0A0N5AX38-F1
#
_entry.id   AF-A0A0N5AX38-F1
#
_cell.length_a   1.000
_cell.length_b   1.000
_cell.length_c   1.000
_cell.angle_alpha   90.00
_cell.angle_beta   90.00
_cell.angle_gamma   90.00
#
_symmetry.space_group_name_H-M   'P 1'
#
loop_
_entity.id
_entity.type
_entity.pdbx_description
1 polymer ?
#
loop_
_entity_poly.entity_id
_entity_poly.type
_entity_poly.pdbx_seq_one_letter_code
_entity_poly.pdbx_strand_id
1 'polypeptide(L)'
;MQKLPDEAFTQNCATLYSDTTSLQTSCSGQCLTYIFENPDADLSSADRKMFVRGCLRKLTNVDASSEVFAGNRSTICEYDKDFRRLNSLGQVTTTKALVERCTGQLCNNKTDFDPNCADQSSDSSQNSELQCYSCNADNGNCNHVSSICVKKYCYKGVINIHGKQSVYKTCANFNPYGSSAVCSYSPGTIVPGNIADVHMSVGQCFCNDKQYCNSAVTFYSGIVPTIISFGVAAVMPFFT
;
A
#
# COMPACT_ATOMS: atom_id res chain seq x y z
N MET A 1 5.09 -1.78 12.01
CA MET A 1 4.62 -3.10 11.53
C MET A 1 5.10 -4.17 12.49
N GLN A 2 4.26 -5.14 12.83
CA GLN A 2 4.63 -6.27 13.68
C GLN A 2 5.61 -7.17 12.92
N LYS A 3 6.65 -7.70 13.58
CA LYS A 3 7.45 -8.79 12.99
C LYS A 3 6.51 -9.97 12.78
N LEU A 4 6.34 -10.40 11.53
CA LEU A 4 5.57 -11.60 11.23
C LEU A 4 6.45 -12.80 11.60
N PRO A 5 5.93 -13.78 12.37
CA PRO A 5 6.67 -15.00 12.65
C PRO A 5 6.88 -15.79 11.35
N ASP A 6 7.92 -16.62 11.29
CA ASP A 6 8.21 -17.44 10.10
C ASP A 6 7.04 -18.37 9.75
N GLU A 7 6.27 -18.82 10.75
CA GLU A 7 5.07 -19.63 10.55
C GLU A 7 3.94 -18.89 9.79
N ALA A 8 4.00 -17.55 9.70
CA ALA A 8 3.07 -16.77 8.90
C ALA A 8 3.31 -16.91 7.38
N PHE A 9 4.44 -17.49 6.97
CA PHE A 9 4.78 -17.75 5.57
C PHE A 9 4.56 -19.23 5.23
N THR A 10 3.78 -19.49 4.19
CA THR A 10 3.49 -20.86 3.75
C THR A 10 3.81 -21.03 2.28
N GLN A 11 4.27 -22.23 1.90
CA GLN A 11 4.50 -22.57 0.49
C GLN A 11 3.20 -22.84 -0.26
N ASN A 12 2.11 -23.19 0.45
CA ASN A 12 0.83 -23.49 -0.16
C ASN A 12 -0.20 -22.39 0.12
N CYS A 13 -0.16 -21.33 -0.69
CA CYS A 13 -1.05 -20.18 -0.57
C CYS A 13 -2.46 -20.42 -1.15
N ALA A 14 -2.62 -21.48 -1.96
CA ALA A 14 -3.87 -21.81 -2.66
C ALA A 14 -4.85 -22.61 -1.79
N THR A 15 -4.36 -23.43 -0.85
CA THR A 15 -5.22 -24.12 0.12
C THR A 15 -5.83 -23.14 1.10
N LEU A 16 -7.16 -23.09 1.09
CA LEU A 16 -7.95 -22.46 2.14
C LEU A 16 -7.75 -23.27 3.41
N TYR A 17 -7.13 -22.69 4.43
CA TYR A 17 -6.97 -23.33 5.72
C TYR A 17 -8.34 -23.38 6.41
N SER A 18 -9.09 -24.46 6.16
CA SER A 18 -10.41 -24.67 6.73
C SER A 18 -10.38 -25.21 8.16
N ASP A 19 -9.23 -25.58 8.74
CA ASP A 19 -9.26 -26.28 10.04
C ASP A 19 -8.02 -26.18 10.96
N THR A 20 -6.96 -25.44 10.60
CA THR A 20 -5.82 -25.24 11.53
C THR A 20 -5.91 -23.88 12.21
N THR A 21 -6.36 -23.87 13.47
CA THR A 21 -6.47 -22.69 14.34
C THR A 21 -5.17 -21.92 14.56
N SER A 22 -4.01 -22.54 14.31
CA SER A 22 -2.68 -21.95 14.57
C SER A 22 -2.27 -20.82 13.62
N LEU A 23 -2.89 -20.70 12.44
CA LEU A 23 -2.55 -19.67 11.43
C LEU A 23 -3.64 -18.60 11.25
N GLN A 24 -4.70 -18.67 12.07
CA GLN A 24 -5.80 -17.72 12.03
C GLN A 24 -5.56 -16.59 13.03
N THR A 25 -5.96 -15.36 12.67
CA THR A 25 -5.89 -14.22 13.58
C THR A 25 -7.20 -13.44 13.54
N SER A 26 -7.70 -13.08 14.73
CA SER A 26 -8.91 -12.24 14.83
C SER A 26 -8.60 -10.80 14.42
N CYS A 27 -9.50 -10.24 13.61
CA CYS A 27 -9.42 -8.86 13.14
C CYS A 27 -10.45 -8.01 13.88
N SER A 28 -10.03 -6.85 14.40
CA SER A 28 -10.92 -5.84 14.97
C SER A 28 -11.61 -4.97 13.89
N GLY A 29 -11.56 -5.39 12.62
CA GLY A 29 -12.03 -4.66 11.46
C GLY A 29 -11.96 -5.53 10.20
N GLN A 30 -11.75 -4.91 9.04
CA GLN A 30 -11.74 -5.60 7.75
C GLN A 30 -10.57 -6.60 7.60
N CYS A 31 -10.85 -7.72 6.93
CA CYS A 31 -9.86 -8.66 6.43
C CYS A 31 -9.38 -8.21 5.04
N LEU A 32 -8.16 -8.58 4.67
CA LEU A 32 -7.51 -8.29 3.40
C LEU A 32 -7.06 -9.61 2.74
N THR A 33 -7.30 -9.72 1.43
CA THR A 33 -6.58 -10.59 0.51
C THR A 33 -5.86 -9.69 -0.49
N TYR A 34 -4.56 -9.88 -0.68
CA TYR A 34 -3.80 -9.24 -1.74
C TYR A 34 -3.08 -10.31 -2.56
N ILE A 35 -3.46 -10.43 -3.83
CA ILE A 35 -2.88 -11.36 -4.79
C ILE A 35 -2.06 -10.55 -5.78
N PHE A 36 -0.83 -10.95 -6.06
CA PHE A 36 -0.01 -10.28 -7.07
C PHE A 36 0.98 -11.23 -7.72
N GLU A 37 1.34 -10.93 -8.97
CA GLU A 37 2.37 -11.70 -9.67
C GLU A 37 3.78 -11.28 -9.24
N ASN A 38 4.68 -12.26 -9.13
CA ASN A 38 6.11 -12.02 -8.98
C ASN A 38 6.65 -11.33 -10.25
N PRO A 39 7.23 -10.13 -10.15
CA PRO A 39 7.81 -9.44 -11.31
C PRO A 39 9.08 -10.12 -11.85
N ASP A 40 9.69 -11.02 -11.08
CA ASP A 40 10.88 -11.80 -11.47
C ASP A 40 10.55 -13.20 -11.99
N ALA A 41 9.29 -13.66 -11.89
CA ALA A 41 8.92 -14.98 -12.37
C ALA A 41 8.75 -15.00 -13.89
N ASP A 42 9.18 -16.10 -14.50
CA ASP A 42 8.93 -16.38 -15.91
C ASP A 42 7.42 -16.51 -16.18
N LEU A 43 6.98 -16.06 -17.37
CA LEU A 43 5.58 -16.04 -17.78
C LEU A 43 4.95 -17.44 -17.81
N SER A 44 5.75 -18.49 -17.96
CA SER A 44 5.33 -19.89 -17.96
C SER A 44 5.32 -20.56 -16.58
N SER A 45 5.73 -19.87 -15.52
CA SER A 45 5.79 -20.46 -14.18
C SER A 45 4.40 -20.56 -13.54
N ALA A 46 4.05 -21.78 -13.09
CA ALA A 46 2.83 -22.02 -12.30
C ALA A 46 2.84 -21.29 -10.94
N ASP A 47 4.04 -20.98 -10.41
CA ASP A 47 4.25 -20.38 -9.08
C ASP A 47 4.40 -18.84 -9.14
N ARG A 48 3.89 -18.21 -10.19
CA ARG A 48 4.00 -16.75 -10.36
C ARG A 48 3.14 -15.96 -9.37
N LYS A 49 2.16 -16.58 -8.73
CA LYS A 49 1.18 -15.92 -7.84
C LYS A 49 1.64 -15.89 -6.39
N MET A 50 1.68 -14.69 -5.81
CA MET A 50 1.89 -14.47 -4.37
C MET A 50 0.61 -14.00 -3.70
N PHE A 51 0.48 -14.33 -2.42
CA PHE A 51 -0.68 -14.00 -1.60
C PHE A 51 -0.24 -13.36 -0.28
N VAL A 52 -0.95 -12.33 0.12
CA VAL A 52 -0.89 -11.76 1.48
C VAL A 52 -2.31 -11.72 2.01
N ARG A 53 -2.55 -12.39 3.13
CA ARG A 53 -3.88 -12.47 3.78
C ARG A 53 -3.75 -12.12 5.25
N GLY A 54 -4.74 -11.41 5.79
CA GLY A 54 -4.80 -11.11 7.22
C GLY A 54 -5.67 -9.89 7.53
N CYS A 55 -5.46 -9.29 8.70
CA CYS A 55 -6.19 -8.10 9.09
C CYS A 55 -5.61 -6.87 8.40
N LEU A 56 -6.47 -6.08 7.73
CA LEU A 56 -6.07 -4.88 7.00
C LEU A 56 -5.22 -3.94 7.87
N ARG A 57 -5.72 -3.60 9.08
CA ARG A 57 -5.03 -2.70 10.02
C ARG A 57 -3.68 -3.24 10.48
N LYS A 58 -3.53 -4.55 10.67
CA LYS A 58 -2.24 -5.15 11.08
C LYS A 58 -1.22 -5.12 9.93
N LEU A 59 -1.67 -5.37 8.71
CA LEU A 59 -0.80 -5.46 7.53
C LEU A 59 -0.41 -4.09 6.97
N THR A 60 -1.32 -3.12 6.99
CA THR A 60 -1.14 -1.82 6.33
C THR A 60 -1.00 -0.65 7.29
N ASN A 61 -1.31 -0.84 8.57
CA ASN A 61 -1.45 0.22 9.58
C ASN A 61 -2.56 1.26 9.26
N VAL A 62 -3.43 0.97 8.29
CA VAL A 62 -4.58 1.81 7.94
C VAL A 62 -5.79 1.35 8.74
N ASP A 63 -6.46 2.31 9.40
CA ASP A 63 -7.73 2.04 10.06
C ASP A 63 -8.89 2.35 9.12
N ALA A 64 -9.46 1.29 8.53
CA ALA A 64 -10.65 1.36 7.68
C ALA A 64 -11.90 0.86 8.42
N SER A 65 -11.91 0.86 9.76
CA SER A 65 -13.06 0.39 10.55
C SER A 65 -14.33 1.21 10.33
N SER A 66 -14.20 2.48 9.93
CA SER A 66 -15.30 3.38 9.59
C SER A 66 -15.71 3.35 8.12
N GLU A 67 -14.98 2.63 7.25
CA GLU A 67 -15.35 2.52 5.84
C GLU A 67 -16.52 1.55 5.67
N VAL A 68 -17.68 2.09 5.30
CA VAL A 68 -18.84 1.30 4.87
C VAL A 68 -18.69 1.02 3.39
N PHE A 69 -18.66 -0.27 3.03
CA PHE A 69 -18.63 -0.67 1.63
C PHE A 69 -19.87 -0.15 0.88
N ALA A 70 -19.66 0.49 -0.27
CA ALA A 70 -20.75 1.03 -1.08
C ALA A 70 -21.80 -0.04 -1.40
N GLY A 71 -23.08 0.29 -1.18
CA GLY A 71 -24.21 -0.59 -1.48
C GLY A 71 -24.43 -1.76 -0.53
N ASN A 72 -24.10 -1.63 0.77
CA ASN A 72 -24.26 -2.68 1.79
C ASN A 72 -23.52 -4.00 1.47
N ARG A 73 -22.46 -3.94 0.68
CA ARG A 73 -21.65 -5.12 0.37
C ARG A 73 -20.90 -5.57 1.64
N SER A 74 -20.65 -6.87 1.76
CA SER A 74 -19.74 -7.41 2.78
C SER A 74 -18.31 -7.59 2.26
N THR A 75 -18.11 -7.40 0.95
CA THR A 75 -16.83 -7.60 0.25
C THR A 75 -16.71 -6.57 -0.87
N ILE A 76 -15.50 -6.02 -1.03
CA ILE A 76 -15.08 -5.22 -2.18
C ILE A 76 -13.81 -5.83 -2.72
N CYS A 77 -13.73 -5.94 -4.05
CA CYS A 77 -12.58 -6.47 -4.72
C CYS A 77 -12.18 -5.56 -5.88
N GLU A 78 -10.89 -5.28 -6.04
CA GLU A 78 -10.33 -4.45 -7.10
C GLU A 78 -9.24 -5.22 -7.83
N TYR A 79 -9.19 -5.10 -9.16
CA TYR A 79 -8.27 -5.87 -9.98
C TYR A 79 -7.58 -4.99 -11.02
N ASP A 80 -6.28 -5.17 -11.13
CA ASP A 80 -5.44 -4.60 -12.17
C ASP A 80 -4.71 -5.72 -12.91
N LYS A 81 -5.04 -5.88 -14.20
CA LYS A 81 -4.46 -6.92 -15.06
C LYS A 81 -3.07 -6.57 -15.59
N ASP A 82 -2.70 -5.30 -15.54
CA ASP A 82 -1.54 -4.72 -16.21
C ASP A 82 -0.85 -3.67 -15.34
N PHE A 83 -0.66 -3.99 -14.06
CA PHE A 83 0.04 -3.14 -13.11
C PHE A 83 1.55 -3.18 -13.36
N ARG A 84 2.16 -2.01 -13.57
CA ARG A 84 3.59 -1.88 -13.87
C ARG A 84 4.40 -1.93 -12.58
N ARG A 85 5.37 -2.85 -12.48
CA ARG A 85 6.28 -2.98 -11.33
C ARG A 85 7.73 -3.11 -11.77
N LEU A 86 8.65 -2.77 -10.87
CA LEU A 86 10.07 -3.07 -11.05
C LEU A 86 10.34 -4.53 -10.66
N ASN A 87 11.10 -5.25 -11.47
CA ASN A 87 11.69 -6.53 -11.11
C ASN A 87 12.99 -6.33 -10.30
N SER A 88 13.64 -7.41 -9.87
CA SER A 88 14.90 -7.36 -9.10
C SER A 88 16.06 -6.70 -9.84
N LEU A 89 16.00 -6.60 -11.17
CA LEU A 89 16.97 -5.90 -12.02
C LEU A 89 16.64 -4.41 -12.22
N GLY A 90 15.56 -3.91 -11.61
CA GLY A 90 15.11 -2.53 -11.77
C GLY A 90 14.43 -2.24 -13.12
N GLN A 91 14.02 -3.27 -13.86
CA GLN A 91 13.31 -3.13 -15.13
C GLN A 91 11.80 -3.11 -14.89
N VAL A 92 11.09 -2.27 -15.63
CA VAL A 92 9.63 -2.20 -15.56
C VAL A 92 9.02 -3.39 -16.29
N THR A 93 8.23 -4.17 -15.56
CA THR A 93 7.49 -5.34 -16.02
C THR A 93 5.99 -5.15 -15.76
N THR A 94 5.16 -5.91 -16.48
CA THR A 94 3.71 -5.89 -16.30
C THR A 94 3.27 -7.11 -15.50
N THR A 95 2.53 -6.85 -14.42
CA THR A 95 2.07 -7.84 -13.45
C THR A 95 0.58 -7.69 -13.18
N LYS A 96 -0.09 -8.77 -12.81
CA LYS A 96 -1.45 -8.73 -12.27
C LYS A 96 -1.41 -8.44 -10.77
N ALA A 97 -2.41 -7.70 -10.29
CA ALA A 97 -2.64 -7.45 -8.87
C ALA A 97 -4.14 -7.41 -8.58
N LEU A 98 -4.56 -8.03 -7.48
CA LEU A 98 -5.94 -8.03 -7.00
C LEU A 98 -5.95 -7.78 -5.49
N VAL A 99 -6.80 -6.87 -5.05
CA VAL A 99 -7.09 -6.62 -3.65
C VAL A 99 -8.54 -7.02 -3.38
N GLU A 100 -8.78 -7.76 -2.32
CA GLU A 100 -10.11 -7.98 -1.77
C GLU A 100 -10.11 -7.58 -0.30
N ARG A 101 -11.15 -6.84 0.09
CA ARG A 101 -11.43 -6.49 1.48
C ARG A 101 -12.82 -6.97 1.83
N CYS A 102 -12.96 -7.55 3.00
CA CYS A 102 -14.23 -8.13 3.42
C CYS A 102 -14.41 -8.03 4.94
N THR A 103 -15.66 -8.19 5.36
CA THR A 103 -16.04 -8.33 6.77
C THR A 103 -16.70 -9.69 6.98
N GLY A 104 -16.46 -10.28 8.16
CA GLY A 104 -16.95 -11.60 8.52
C GLY A 104 -15.83 -12.62 8.77
N GLN A 105 -16.22 -13.77 9.30
CA GLN A 105 -15.28 -14.84 9.64
C GLN A 105 -14.73 -15.50 8.38
N LEU A 106 -13.40 -15.58 8.27
CA LEU A 106 -12.67 -16.25 7.19
C LEU A 106 -13.09 -15.81 5.76
N CYS A 107 -13.54 -14.56 5.61
CA CYS A 107 -14.05 -14.06 4.34
C CYS A 107 -12.97 -13.83 3.28
N ASN A 108 -11.70 -13.65 3.68
CA ASN A 108 -10.58 -13.31 2.80
C ASN A 108 -9.97 -14.57 2.16
N ASN A 109 -10.82 -15.30 1.43
CA ASN A 109 -10.55 -16.63 0.90
C ASN A 109 -10.33 -16.64 -0.62
N LYS A 110 -10.13 -15.49 -1.25
CA LYS A 110 -9.91 -15.45 -2.70
C LYS A 110 -8.57 -16.11 -3.09
N THR A 111 -8.61 -17.08 -4.02
CA THR A 111 -7.48 -17.93 -4.43
C THR A 111 -6.95 -17.65 -5.83
N ASP A 112 -7.65 -16.82 -6.61
CA ASP A 112 -7.22 -16.47 -7.96
C ASP A 112 -7.57 -15.03 -8.34
N PHE A 113 -6.96 -14.57 -9.42
CA PHE A 113 -7.37 -13.34 -10.08
C PHE A 113 -8.80 -13.47 -10.61
N ASP A 114 -9.61 -12.46 -10.37
CA ASP A 114 -11.00 -12.41 -10.81
C ASP A 114 -11.23 -11.13 -11.62
N PRO A 115 -11.36 -11.24 -12.96
CA PRO A 115 -11.61 -10.08 -13.82
C PRO A 115 -12.86 -9.29 -13.45
N ASN A 116 -13.85 -9.91 -12.79
CA ASN A 116 -15.10 -9.24 -12.39
C ASN A 116 -14.91 -8.27 -11.21
N CYS A 117 -13.71 -8.24 -10.60
CA CYS A 117 -13.36 -7.27 -9.58
C CYS A 117 -13.04 -5.87 -10.14
N ALA A 118 -12.86 -5.71 -11.45
CA ALA A 118 -12.45 -4.42 -12.02
C ALA A 118 -13.46 -3.28 -11.73
N ASP A 119 -14.74 -3.62 -11.53
CA ASP A 119 -15.82 -2.64 -11.38
C ASP A 119 -16.27 -2.38 -9.93
N GLN A 120 -15.64 -3.00 -8.93
CA GLN A 120 -16.02 -2.80 -7.53
C GLN A 120 -15.09 -1.78 -6.87
N SER A 121 -15.64 -0.69 -6.36
CA SER A 121 -14.89 0.39 -5.71
C SER A 121 -15.37 0.58 -4.28
N SER A 122 -14.44 0.83 -3.35
CA SER A 122 -14.82 1.42 -2.05
C SER A 122 -15.04 2.92 -2.13
N ASP A 123 -14.51 3.56 -3.16
CA ASP A 123 -14.64 4.98 -3.35
C ASP A 123 -15.84 5.30 -4.24
N SER A 124 -16.75 6.10 -3.71
CA SER A 124 -17.91 6.66 -4.42
C SER A 124 -17.58 7.96 -5.14
N SER A 125 -16.41 8.56 -4.88
CA SER A 125 -15.94 9.73 -5.62
C SER A 125 -15.47 9.29 -7.01
N GLN A 126 -16.31 9.63 -7.98
CA GLN A 126 -16.22 9.43 -9.44
C GLN A 126 -15.18 8.41 -9.96
N ASN A 127 -15.72 7.36 -10.58
CA ASN A 127 -15.08 6.38 -11.49
C ASN A 127 -14.35 7.01 -12.72
N SER A 128 -13.99 8.28 -12.70
CA SER A 128 -13.24 8.89 -13.80
C SER A 128 -11.79 8.48 -13.74
N GLU A 129 -11.27 7.94 -14.84
CA GLU A 129 -9.85 7.63 -14.95
C GLU A 129 -8.98 8.87 -14.68
N LEU A 130 -7.87 8.67 -13.96
CA LEU A 130 -6.93 9.72 -13.59
C LEU A 130 -5.64 9.58 -14.38
N GLN A 131 -5.18 10.70 -14.92
CA GLN A 131 -3.83 10.89 -15.40
C GLN A 131 -2.87 10.97 -14.21
N CYS A 132 -1.86 10.12 -14.23
CA CYS A 132 -0.86 10.01 -13.18
C CYS A 132 0.53 10.20 -13.76
N TYR A 133 1.47 10.70 -12.95
CA TYR A 133 2.88 10.64 -13.31
C TYR A 133 3.32 9.18 -13.36
N SER A 134 4.05 8.80 -14.41
CA SER A 134 4.74 7.51 -14.48
C SER A 134 6.22 7.74 -14.75
N CYS A 135 7.04 7.32 -13.79
CA CYS A 135 8.49 7.41 -13.85
C CYS A 135 9.20 6.75 -12.66
N ASN A 136 10.51 6.63 -12.77
CA ASN A 136 11.45 6.25 -11.73
C ASN A 136 12.50 7.36 -11.57
N ALA A 137 12.90 7.68 -10.34
CA ALA A 137 14.00 8.59 -10.08
C ALA A 137 14.70 8.27 -8.76
N ASP A 138 16.02 8.44 -8.77
CA ASP A 138 16.84 8.43 -7.57
C ASP A 138 17.10 9.88 -7.12
N ASN A 139 17.06 10.09 -5.80
CA ASN A 139 17.24 11.37 -5.13
C ASN A 139 16.31 12.48 -5.67
N GLY A 140 15.05 12.15 -5.92
CA GLY A 140 14.06 13.11 -6.39
C GLY A 140 12.67 12.51 -6.48
N ASN A 141 11.68 13.39 -6.67
CA ASN A 141 10.29 12.99 -6.74
C ASN A 141 9.81 12.73 -8.17
N CYS A 142 10.63 13.00 -9.19
CA CYS A 142 10.22 12.93 -10.60
C CYS A 142 8.86 13.61 -10.83
N ASN A 143 8.85 14.94 -10.73
CA ASN A 143 7.67 15.78 -10.93
C ASN A 143 7.45 16.17 -12.40
N HIS A 144 8.24 15.59 -13.30
CA HIS A 144 8.18 15.86 -14.72
C HIS A 144 7.60 14.65 -15.42
N VAL A 145 6.71 14.90 -16.38
CA VAL A 145 6.08 13.86 -17.21
C VAL A 145 7.17 13.18 -18.03
N SER A 146 7.71 12.05 -17.56
CA SER A 146 8.48 11.14 -18.43
C SER A 146 7.51 10.33 -19.30
N SER A 147 6.36 9.97 -18.72
CA SER A 147 5.20 9.35 -19.37
C SER A 147 3.95 9.57 -18.51
N ILE A 148 2.78 9.61 -19.14
CA ILE A 148 1.46 9.68 -18.48
C ILE A 148 0.84 8.30 -18.54
N CYS A 149 0.16 7.87 -17.48
CA CYS A 149 -0.73 6.72 -17.55
C CYS A 149 -2.08 7.02 -16.91
N VAL A 150 -3.10 6.26 -17.31
CA VAL A 150 -4.51 6.55 -17.04
C VAL A 150 -5.16 5.33 -16.40
N LYS A 151 -5.46 5.40 -15.09
CA LYS A 151 -6.20 4.38 -14.31
C LYS A 151 -6.94 5.02 -13.14
N LYS A 152 -7.67 4.24 -12.37
CA LYS A 152 -8.48 4.69 -11.23
C LYS A 152 -7.68 5.36 -10.11
N TYR A 153 -6.46 4.88 -9.82
CA TYR A 153 -5.60 5.39 -8.76
C TYR A 153 -4.23 5.79 -9.31
N CYS A 154 -3.65 6.84 -8.77
CA CYS A 154 -2.23 7.12 -8.91
C CYS A 154 -1.44 6.46 -7.79
N TYR A 155 -0.41 5.72 -8.17
CA TYR A 155 0.49 5.01 -7.27
C TYR A 155 1.82 5.76 -7.13
N LYS A 156 2.37 5.74 -5.91
CA LYS A 156 3.73 6.16 -5.60
C LYS A 156 4.38 5.21 -4.59
N GLY A 157 5.44 4.54 -5.03
CA GLY A 157 6.38 3.81 -4.19
C GLY A 157 7.59 4.69 -3.84
N VAL A 158 8.03 4.60 -2.59
CA VAL A 158 9.20 5.32 -2.08
C VAL A 158 10.06 4.32 -1.31
N ILE A 159 11.34 4.25 -1.63
CA ILE A 159 12.32 3.53 -0.82
C ILE A 159 13.33 4.55 -0.31
N ASN A 160 13.59 4.56 0.99
CA ASN A 160 14.62 5.39 1.60
C ASN A 160 15.67 4.48 2.25
N ILE A 161 16.92 4.61 1.85
CA ILE A 161 18.06 3.91 2.43
C ILE A 161 19.04 5.00 2.91
N HIS A 162 19.21 5.12 4.23
CA HIS A 162 20.11 6.11 4.84
C HIS A 162 19.95 7.55 4.30
N GLY A 163 18.72 8.01 4.09
CA GLY A 163 18.41 9.36 3.62
C GLY A 163 18.42 9.51 2.09
N LYS A 164 18.90 8.50 1.34
CA LYS A 164 18.78 8.46 -0.12
C LYS A 164 17.45 7.86 -0.52
N GLN A 165 16.65 8.64 -1.25
CA GLN A 165 15.31 8.26 -1.66
C GLN A 165 15.30 7.81 -3.12
N SER A 166 14.72 6.65 -3.40
CA SER A 166 14.31 6.26 -4.75
C SER A 166 12.78 6.26 -4.82
N VAL A 167 12.24 6.77 -5.92
CA VAL A 167 10.80 6.94 -6.13
C VAL A 167 10.40 6.23 -7.42
N TYR A 168 9.31 5.47 -7.34
CA TYR A 168 8.65 4.86 -8.48
C TYR A 168 7.18 5.28 -8.52
N LYS A 169 6.72 5.77 -9.66
CA LYS A 169 5.35 6.25 -9.87
C LYS A 169 4.72 5.54 -11.05
N THR A 170 3.45 5.18 -10.89
CA THR A 170 2.61 4.65 -11.97
C THR A 170 1.14 4.86 -11.59
N CYS A 171 0.24 4.17 -12.27
CA CYS A 171 -1.19 4.17 -12.01
C CYS A 171 -1.67 2.72 -11.78
N ALA A 172 -2.78 2.58 -11.06
CA ALA A 172 -3.32 1.29 -10.65
C ALA A 172 -4.86 1.28 -10.72
N ASN A 173 -5.46 0.13 -10.97
CA ASN A 173 -6.91 -0.10 -10.83
C ASN A 173 -7.30 -0.74 -9.49
N PHE A 174 -6.37 -0.77 -8.53
CA PHE A 174 -6.59 -1.28 -7.18
C PHE A 174 -5.98 -0.34 -6.13
N ASN A 175 -6.51 -0.41 -4.92
CA ASN A 175 -6.02 0.28 -3.74
C ASN A 175 -6.18 -0.62 -2.50
N PRO A 176 -5.09 -1.10 -1.89
CA PRO A 176 -5.13 -1.95 -0.70
C PRO A 176 -5.68 -1.25 0.55
N TYR A 177 -5.75 0.09 0.56
CA TYR A 177 -6.07 0.89 1.75
C TYR A 177 -7.52 1.36 1.81
N GLY A 178 -8.23 1.35 0.68
CA GLY A 178 -9.65 1.67 0.60
C GLY A 178 -10.08 3.13 0.56
N SER A 179 -9.26 4.03 1.10
CA SER A 179 -9.52 5.47 1.06
C SER A 179 -8.87 6.15 -0.15
N SER A 180 -9.46 7.27 -0.55
CA SER A 180 -9.11 8.06 -1.74
C SER A 180 -7.71 8.66 -1.73
N ALA A 181 -7.04 8.73 -0.59
CA ALA A 181 -5.66 9.20 -0.50
C ALA A 181 -4.99 8.67 0.77
N VAL A 182 -4.25 7.57 0.67
CA VAL A 182 -3.58 6.94 1.81
C VAL A 182 -2.18 6.49 1.44
N CYS A 183 -1.27 6.65 2.41
CA CYS A 183 0.07 6.09 2.37
C CYS A 183 0.29 5.13 3.53
N SER A 184 0.96 4.01 3.27
CA SER A 184 1.54 3.16 4.29
C SER A 184 3.06 3.22 4.22
N TYR A 185 3.71 3.31 5.38
CA TYR A 185 5.15 3.34 5.53
C TYR A 185 5.61 2.24 6.46
N SER A 186 6.57 1.44 5.99
CA SER A 186 7.13 0.33 6.74
C SER A 186 8.65 0.49 6.87
N PRO A 187 9.18 0.62 8.09
CA PRO A 187 10.62 0.50 8.31
C PRO A 187 11.06 -0.94 8.07
N GLY A 188 12.28 -1.11 7.61
CA GLY A 188 12.92 -2.41 7.40
C GLY A 188 14.41 -2.33 7.74
N THR A 189 14.98 -3.48 8.08
CA THR A 189 16.41 -3.65 8.21
C THR A 189 16.78 -4.88 7.39
N ILE A 190 17.75 -4.73 6.49
CA ILE A 190 18.37 -5.85 5.79
C ILE A 190 19.80 -6.00 6.30
N VAL A 191 20.27 -7.24 6.44
CA VAL A 191 21.64 -7.53 6.89
C VAL A 191 22.35 -8.37 5.83
N PRO A 192 22.87 -7.76 4.76
CA PRO A 192 23.50 -8.50 3.67
C PRO A 192 24.73 -9.27 4.18
N GLY A 193 24.71 -10.60 4.02
CA GLY A 193 25.80 -11.48 4.44
C GLY A 193 26.13 -11.46 5.93
N ASN A 194 25.24 -10.94 6.80
CA ASN A 194 25.51 -10.68 8.21
C ASN A 194 26.68 -9.70 8.46
N ILE A 195 26.96 -8.79 7.52
CA ILE A 195 28.12 -7.86 7.58
C ILE A 195 27.71 -6.48 8.08
N ALA A 196 26.56 -5.96 7.64
CA ALA A 196 26.13 -4.60 7.96
C ALA A 196 24.61 -4.50 8.09
N ASP A 197 24.15 -3.82 9.14
CA ASP A 197 22.76 -3.44 9.30
C ASP A 197 22.43 -2.25 8.40
N VAL A 198 21.63 -2.50 7.37
CA VAL A 198 21.16 -1.45 6.46
C VAL A 198 19.72 -1.12 6.83
N HIS A 199 19.53 0.07 7.38
CA HIS A 199 18.20 0.58 7.70
C HIS A 199 17.55 1.20 6.47
N MET A 200 16.31 0.81 6.22
CA MET A 200 15.50 1.33 5.13
C MET A 200 14.07 1.60 5.56
N SER A 201 13.36 2.38 4.76
CA SER A 201 11.91 2.48 4.84
C SER A 201 11.29 2.38 3.46
N VAL A 202 10.16 1.69 3.39
CA VAL A 202 9.38 1.51 2.17
C VAL A 202 8.02 2.18 2.39
N GLY A 203 7.71 3.15 1.54
CA GLY A 203 6.44 3.84 1.47
C GLY A 203 5.66 3.43 0.23
N GLN A 204 4.36 3.26 0.36
CA GLN A 204 3.44 3.02 -0.75
C GLN A 204 2.21 3.90 -0.56
N CYS A 205 1.89 4.69 -1.57
CA CYS A 205 0.76 5.61 -1.57
C CYS A 205 -0.15 5.33 -2.76
N PHE A 206 -1.45 5.38 -2.50
CA PHE A 206 -2.50 5.38 -3.52
C PHE A 206 -3.36 6.62 -3.31
N CYS A 207 -3.69 7.30 -4.40
CA CYS A 207 -4.58 8.45 -4.36
C CYS A 207 -5.48 8.48 -5.61
N ASN A 208 -6.67 9.06 -5.47
CA ASN A 208 -7.58 9.35 -6.56
C ASN A 208 -8.37 10.67 -6.35
N ASP A 209 -7.90 11.55 -5.46
CA ASP A 209 -8.55 12.82 -5.13
C ASP A 209 -8.46 13.85 -6.27
N LYS A 210 -7.45 13.73 -7.15
CA LYS A 210 -7.24 14.62 -8.30
C LYS A 210 -6.29 14.02 -9.34
N GLN A 211 -6.30 14.62 -10.52
CA GLN A 211 -5.29 14.38 -11.56
C GLN A 211 -3.89 14.63 -10.99
N TYR A 212 -2.94 13.74 -11.31
CA TYR A 212 -1.54 13.82 -10.87
C TYR A 212 -1.36 13.90 -9.34
N CYS A 213 -2.26 13.30 -8.56
CA CYS A 213 -2.18 13.32 -7.09
C CYS A 213 -0.92 12.61 -6.53
N ASN A 214 -0.24 11.76 -7.31
CA ASN A 214 1.05 11.18 -6.96
C ASN A 214 2.24 12.15 -7.10
N SER A 215 1.98 13.46 -7.13
CA SER A 215 2.98 14.53 -7.19
C SER A 215 3.63 14.85 -5.86
N ALA A 216 2.99 14.61 -4.71
CA ALA A 216 3.48 15.08 -3.42
C ALA A 216 4.51 14.13 -2.77
N VAL A 217 5.41 14.68 -1.96
CA VAL A 217 6.22 13.90 -1.02
C VAL A 217 5.42 13.79 0.28
N THR A 218 4.56 12.79 0.39
CA THR A 218 3.65 12.64 1.53
C THR A 218 4.39 12.08 2.74
N PHE A 219 5.38 12.79 3.27
CA PHE A 219 5.91 12.46 4.59
C PHE A 219 4.85 12.84 5.63
N TYR A 220 4.06 11.86 6.07
CA TYR A 220 3.38 11.96 7.36
C TYR A 220 4.46 11.90 8.44
N SER A 221 5.15 13.02 8.68
CA SER A 221 5.84 13.23 9.95
C SER A 221 4.75 13.48 10.98
N GLY A 222 4.41 12.45 11.76
CA GLY A 222 3.55 12.56 12.94
C GLY A 222 4.20 13.37 14.07
N ILE A 223 4.65 14.58 13.77
CA ILE A 223 5.04 15.57 14.77
C ILE A 223 3.82 16.47 14.93
N VAL A 224 2.99 16.15 15.93
CA VAL A 224 2.07 17.13 16.50
C VAL A 224 2.96 18.29 16.95
N PRO A 225 2.80 19.53 16.46
CA PRO A 225 3.49 20.65 17.05
C PRO A 225 2.93 20.81 18.46
N THR A 226 3.68 20.35 19.45
CA THR A 226 3.47 20.76 20.84
C THR A 226 3.64 22.27 20.84
N ILE A 227 2.54 23.00 20.96
CA ILE A 227 2.57 24.42 21.28
C ILE A 227 3.14 24.50 22.70
N ILE A 228 4.46 24.66 22.80
CA ILE A 228 5.09 25.09 24.06
C ILE A 228 4.74 26.57 24.17
N SER A 229 3.60 26.84 24.83
CA SER A 229 3.26 28.18 25.30
C SER A 229 4.28 28.57 26.37
N PHE A 230 5.38 29.19 25.97
CA PHE A 230 6.19 29.98 26.89
C PHE A 230 5.36 31.19 27.30
N GLY A 231 4.73 31.09 28.47
CA GLY A 231 4.16 32.24 29.17
C GLY A 231 5.29 33.21 29.49
N VAL A 232 5.42 34.25 28.67
CA VAL A 232 6.25 35.42 29.02
C VAL A 232 5.44 36.22 30.02
N ALA A 233 5.80 36.12 31.29
CA ALA A 233 5.36 37.04 32.33
C ALA A 233 5.86 38.44 31.98
N ALA A 234 4.94 39.32 31.58
CA ALA A 234 5.22 40.74 31.44
C ALA A 234 5.32 41.37 32.84
N VAL A 235 6.54 41.61 33.30
CA VAL A 235 6.83 42.50 34.43
C VAL A 235 6.90 43.92 33.87
N MET A 236 5.90 44.76 34.16
CA MET A 236 5.98 46.20 33.93
C MET A 236 6.88 46.85 35.00
N PRO A 237 7.78 47.77 34.63
CA PRO A 237 8.23 48.83 35.53
C PRO A 237 7.51 50.14 35.21
N PHE A 238 6.84 50.69 36.23
CA PHE A 238 6.47 52.10 36.34
C PHE A 238 7.72 52.94 36.56
N PHE A 239 7.89 54.04 35.81
CA PHE A 239 8.56 55.34 36.12
C PHE A 239 8.49 56.12 34.79
N THR A 240 8.00 57.36 34.65
CA THR A 240 7.77 58.53 35.52
C THR A 240 6.49 59.24 35.11
#